data_AF-A0A2G0Q6S8-F1
#
_entry.id   AF-A0A2G0Q6S8-F1
#
_cell.length_a   1.000
_cell.length_b   1.000
_cell.length_c   1.000
_cell.angle_alpha   90.00
_cell.angle_beta   90.00
_cell.angle_gamma   90.00
#
_symmetry.space_group_name_H-M   'P 1'
#
loop_
_entity.id
_entity.type
_entity.pdbx_description
1 polymer ?
#
loop_
_entity_poly.entity_id
_entity_poly.type
_entity_poly.pdbx_seq_one_letter_code
_entity_poly.pdbx_strand_id
1 'polypeptide(L)'
;MKIAAIKNNSLSGLATLSLLVSLNAYSTNALAVELLNSSYDIARELFSSLNPEFEKQWNEQYPQNKLTIKQSHAGSSKQALAILHGLKADVVTYNQVTDIQILHDRGNLIPANWQQCLPNNSSPYYSTMAFLVRKDNPKHIHTWNDLVRNDVKLIFPNPKTSGNGRYTYLAAWGAFQQQTPQEPEKIRQLMQRFLQNVAVFDTGGRGATTSFIERGIGDVLISFESEVNNIRKQYGEENYQVIVPPVDILAEFPVTWVDKNVQKNGTETAAKAYLNYLYSPPAQQIIANFNYRVIDKDVMNAQQTRFPATKLFRLEEQFGSWPQVMKIHFNTGGTLDQLLMEGHK
;
A
#
# COMPACT_ATOMS: atom_id res chain seq x y z
N MET A 1 88.95 22.19 56.89
CA MET A 1 88.87 23.32 55.94
C MET A 1 87.39 23.70 55.81
N LYS A 2 87.04 24.93 56.23
CA LYS A 2 85.80 25.73 55.98
C LYS A 2 84.44 25.01 56.12
N ILE A 3 83.69 25.18 57.21
CA ILE A 3 82.80 26.33 57.58
C ILE A 3 81.62 26.54 56.62
N ALA A 4 80.39 26.40 57.16
CA ALA A 4 79.20 27.26 57.03
C ALA A 4 77.92 26.40 57.04
N ALA A 5 77.16 26.30 58.13
CA ALA A 5 76.27 27.28 58.78
C ALA A 5 74.89 27.41 58.09
N ILE A 6 73.84 26.86 58.70
CA ILE A 6 72.75 27.57 59.43
C ILE A 6 71.64 28.13 58.51
N LYS A 7 70.37 27.68 58.64
CA LYS A 7 69.27 28.35 59.40
C LYS A 7 67.89 27.71 59.18
N ASN A 8 67.12 27.66 60.26
CA ASN A 8 65.69 27.38 60.35
C ASN A 8 64.84 28.31 59.46
N ASN A 9 63.66 27.86 59.03
CA ASN A 9 62.39 28.38 59.56
C ASN A 9 61.15 27.70 58.96
N SER A 10 60.16 27.57 59.84
CA SER A 10 58.75 27.22 59.64
C SER A 10 58.06 27.96 58.49
N LEU A 11 57.19 27.25 57.75
CA LEU A 11 55.98 27.81 57.16
C LEU A 11 54.90 26.74 57.03
N SER A 12 53.86 26.92 57.84
CA SER A 12 52.51 26.41 57.67
C SER A 12 51.95 26.80 56.29
N GLY A 13 51.46 25.82 55.53
CA GLY A 13 50.75 26.04 54.27
C GLY A 13 49.62 25.03 54.11
N LEU A 14 48.39 25.53 54.20
CA LEU A 14 47.17 24.81 53.85
C LEU A 14 47.26 24.21 52.45
N ALA A 15 46.99 22.92 52.31
CA ALA A 15 46.71 22.30 51.01
C ALA A 15 45.28 21.75 51.03
N THR A 16 44.42 22.52 50.39
CA THR A 16 43.04 22.26 49.96
C THR A 16 42.78 20.80 49.56
N LEU A 17 41.79 20.19 50.22
CA LEU A 17 41.20 18.92 49.84
C LEU A 17 40.34 19.13 48.58
N SER A 18 40.90 18.91 47.40
CA SER A 18 40.16 18.94 46.13
C SER A 18 39.25 17.71 46.04
N LEU A 19 37.97 17.90 46.33
CA LEU A 19 36.92 16.92 46.08
C LEU A 19 36.72 16.79 44.56
N LEU A 20 37.38 15.80 43.94
CA LEU A 20 37.10 15.38 42.57
C LEU A 20 35.70 14.75 42.54
N VAL A 21 34.68 15.55 42.26
CA VAL A 21 33.37 15.05 41.83
C VAL A 21 33.55 14.50 40.43
N SER A 22 33.77 13.19 40.33
CA SER A 22 33.70 12.46 39.08
C SER A 22 32.26 12.54 38.55
N LEU A 23 31.99 13.48 37.65
CA LEU A 23 30.80 13.40 36.80
C LEU A 23 30.96 12.15 35.94
N ASN A 24 30.39 11.04 36.39
CA ASN A 24 30.04 9.94 35.51
C ASN A 24 28.99 10.46 34.54
N ALA A 25 29.45 11.01 33.41
CA ALA A 25 28.64 11.13 32.22
C ALA A 25 28.25 9.70 31.83
N TYR A 26 27.07 9.26 32.26
CA TYR A 26 26.41 8.12 31.67
C TYR A 26 26.17 8.46 30.21
N SER A 27 27.10 8.08 29.35
CA SER A 27 26.83 7.95 27.93
C SER A 27 25.79 6.85 27.81
N THR A 28 24.51 7.22 27.83
CA THR A 28 23.46 6.34 27.35
C THR A 28 23.79 6.06 25.90
N ASN A 29 24.29 4.85 25.62
CA ASN A 29 24.34 4.36 24.26
C ASN A 29 22.92 4.48 23.73
N ALA A 30 22.70 5.45 22.85
CA ALA A 30 21.43 5.65 22.16
C ALA A 30 21.13 4.35 21.42
N LEU A 31 20.25 3.52 21.99
CA LEU A 31 19.77 2.32 21.32
C LEU A 31 18.95 2.79 20.13
N ALA A 32 19.45 2.54 18.91
CA ALA A 32 18.69 2.81 17.70
C ALA A 32 17.39 1.99 17.76
N VAL A 33 16.25 2.67 17.69
CA VAL A 33 14.94 2.06 17.57
C VAL A 33 14.85 1.49 16.16
N GLU A 34 14.63 0.18 16.04
CA GLU A 34 14.36 -0.45 14.75
C GLU A 34 12.87 -0.65 14.57
N LEU A 35 12.32 -0.15 13.45
CA LEU A 35 10.93 -0.31 13.07
C LEU A 35 10.85 -1.18 11.81
N LEU A 36 10.13 -2.29 11.86
CA LEU A 36 9.90 -3.16 10.72
C LEU A 36 8.58 -2.82 10.03
N ASN A 37 8.66 -2.34 8.79
CA ASN A 37 7.54 -2.19 7.87
C ASN A 37 7.38 -3.46 7.01
N SER A 38 6.27 -4.19 7.20
CA SER A 38 5.83 -5.27 6.32
C SER A 38 4.92 -4.74 5.22
N SER A 39 5.32 -4.89 3.97
CA SER A 39 4.66 -4.26 2.83
C SER A 39 4.55 -5.19 1.61
N TYR A 40 3.81 -4.76 0.60
CA TYR A 40 3.55 -5.54 -0.62
C TYR A 40 4.69 -5.46 -1.64
N ASP A 41 4.70 -6.38 -2.61
CA ASP A 41 5.84 -6.65 -3.51
C ASP A 41 6.34 -5.41 -4.26
N ILE A 42 5.41 -4.64 -4.86
CA ILE A 42 5.72 -3.48 -5.71
C ILE A 42 5.88 -2.16 -4.93
N ALA A 43 5.88 -2.21 -3.60
CA ALA A 43 5.98 -1.02 -2.75
C ALA A 43 7.43 -0.72 -2.29
N ARG A 44 8.39 -1.56 -2.69
CA ARG A 44 9.77 -1.47 -2.21
C ARG A 44 10.38 -0.10 -2.47
N GLU A 45 10.32 0.35 -3.71
CA GLU A 45 10.94 1.58 -4.17
C GLU A 45 10.23 2.79 -3.57
N LEU A 46 8.90 2.75 -3.43
CA LEU A 46 8.12 3.78 -2.74
C LEU A 46 8.64 3.99 -1.30
N PHE A 47 8.72 2.91 -0.53
CA PHE A 47 9.15 3.02 0.86
C PHE A 47 10.66 3.27 0.99
N SER A 48 11.49 2.83 0.04
CA SER A 48 12.90 3.25 -0.02
C SER A 48 13.07 4.76 -0.23
N SER A 49 12.10 5.44 -0.86
CA SER A 49 12.10 6.90 -1.00
C SER A 49 11.48 7.62 0.21
N LEU A 50 10.51 7.02 0.88
CA LEU A 50 9.86 7.62 2.06
C LEU A 50 10.68 7.49 3.34
N ASN A 51 11.32 6.34 3.54
CA ASN A 51 11.95 5.99 4.82
C ASN A 51 13.09 6.94 5.21
N PRO A 52 14.05 7.28 4.33
CA PRO A 52 15.16 8.17 4.71
C PRO A 52 14.68 9.57 5.12
N GLU A 53 13.65 10.09 4.46
CA GLU A 53 13.08 11.41 4.77
C GLU A 53 12.43 11.42 6.16
N PHE A 54 11.67 10.36 6.49
CA PHE A 54 11.09 10.24 7.83
C PHE A 54 12.15 9.97 8.91
N GLU A 55 13.13 9.10 8.64
CA GLU A 55 14.24 8.85 9.57
C GLU A 55 15.00 10.14 9.89
N LYS A 56 15.26 10.97 8.89
CA LYS A 56 15.88 12.28 9.08
C LYS A 56 15.03 13.17 9.98
N GLN A 57 13.75 13.34 9.65
CA GLN A 57 12.81 14.14 10.45
C GLN A 57 12.73 13.65 11.90
N TRP A 58 12.62 12.33 12.10
CA TRP A 58 12.57 11.72 13.41
C TRP A 58 13.85 11.95 14.20
N ASN A 59 15.02 11.76 13.59
CA ASN A 59 16.31 11.87 14.24
C ASN A 59 16.64 13.32 14.64
N GLU A 60 16.13 14.31 13.91
CA GLU A 60 16.19 15.73 14.29
C GLU A 60 15.31 16.02 15.53
N GLN A 61 14.12 15.41 15.60
CA GLN A 61 13.20 15.58 16.73
C GLN A 61 13.61 14.78 17.98
N TYR A 62 14.23 13.61 17.80
CA TYR A 62 14.58 12.66 18.84
C TYR A 62 16.06 12.21 18.73
N PRO A 63 17.04 13.11 18.96
CA PRO A 63 18.45 12.84 18.71
C PRO A 63 19.04 11.72 19.58
N GLN A 64 18.42 11.42 20.72
CA GLN A 64 18.82 10.33 21.63
C GLN A 64 18.16 8.98 21.31
N ASN A 65 17.12 8.97 20.47
CA ASN A 65 16.34 7.77 20.11
C ASN A 65 16.29 7.65 18.59
N LYS A 66 17.45 7.47 17.95
CA LYS A 66 17.53 7.40 16.50
C LYS A 66 16.70 6.25 15.96
N LEU A 67 16.00 6.47 14.85
CA LEU A 67 15.17 5.46 14.19
C LEU A 67 15.89 4.87 12.97
N THR A 68 15.71 3.57 12.76
CA THR A 68 16.02 2.88 11.51
C THR A 68 14.81 2.06 11.09
N ILE A 69 14.35 2.24 9.86
CA ILE A 69 13.22 1.52 9.28
C ILE A 69 13.77 0.37 8.44
N LYS A 70 13.39 -0.85 8.81
CA LYS A 70 13.60 -2.05 8.02
C LYS A 70 12.35 -2.35 7.20
N GLN A 71 12.54 -2.99 6.05
CA GLN A 71 11.46 -3.33 5.14
C GLN A 71 11.42 -4.83 4.84
N SER A 72 10.22 -5.40 4.81
CA SER A 72 9.94 -6.75 4.32
C SER A 72 8.90 -6.66 3.21
N HIS A 73 9.23 -7.17 2.02
CA HIS A 73 8.35 -7.11 0.84
C HIS A 73 8.09 -8.51 0.27
N ALA A 74 6.82 -8.81 0.03
CA ALA A 74 6.32 -9.95 -0.75
C ALA A 74 4.85 -9.67 -1.12
N GLY A 75 4.14 -10.61 -1.75
CA GLY A 75 2.67 -10.48 -1.84
C GLY A 75 2.04 -10.22 -0.46
N SER A 76 1.14 -9.24 -0.36
CA SER A 76 0.54 -8.78 0.91
C SER A 76 -0.11 -9.91 1.71
N SER A 77 -0.80 -10.85 1.07
CA SER A 77 -1.36 -12.02 1.75
C SER A 77 -0.27 -12.92 2.36
N LYS A 78 0.89 -13.07 1.69
CA LYS A 78 2.02 -13.83 2.23
C LYS A 78 2.65 -13.12 3.43
N GLN A 79 2.73 -11.79 3.38
CA GLN A 79 3.21 -10.97 4.49
C GLN A 79 2.28 -11.07 5.71
N ALA A 80 0.96 -10.95 5.50
CA ALA A 80 -0.02 -11.10 6.57
C ALA A 80 0.08 -12.49 7.23
N LEU A 81 0.22 -13.55 6.44
CA LEU A 81 0.45 -14.90 6.95
C LEU A 81 1.78 -15.02 7.72
N ALA A 82 2.85 -14.38 7.26
CA ALA A 82 4.13 -14.38 7.96
C ALA A 82 4.00 -13.72 9.35
N ILE A 83 3.23 -12.63 9.47
CA ILE A 83 2.93 -11.98 10.75
C ILE A 83 2.12 -12.90 11.67
N LEU A 84 1.10 -13.57 11.14
CA LEU A 84 0.35 -14.58 11.90
C LEU A 84 1.24 -15.74 12.39
N HIS A 85 2.31 -16.06 11.65
CA HIS A 85 3.31 -17.07 12.03
C HIS A 85 4.49 -16.52 12.84
N GLY A 86 4.44 -15.26 13.29
CA GLY A 86 5.39 -14.69 14.25
C GLY A 86 6.38 -13.67 13.71
N LEU A 87 6.27 -13.23 12.45
CA LEU A 87 7.00 -12.05 11.98
C LEU A 87 6.56 -10.83 12.79
N LYS A 88 7.49 -10.22 13.52
CA LYS A 88 7.24 -9.09 14.42
C LYS A 88 7.27 -7.75 13.68
N ALA A 89 6.45 -7.60 12.64
CA ALA A 89 6.31 -6.32 11.96
C ALA A 89 5.61 -5.32 12.88
N ASP A 90 6.18 -4.13 13.06
CA ASP A 90 5.59 -3.01 13.78
C ASP A 90 4.51 -2.34 12.92
N VAL A 91 4.93 -2.09 11.68
CA VAL A 91 4.28 -1.57 10.49
C VAL A 91 3.57 -2.58 9.58
N VAL A 92 2.32 -2.37 9.15
CA VAL A 92 1.86 -2.94 7.87
C VAL A 92 1.39 -1.87 6.90
N THR A 93 1.78 -2.00 5.63
CA THR A 93 1.35 -1.13 4.54
C THR A 93 0.99 -1.98 3.32
N TYR A 94 -0.30 -2.26 3.12
CA TYR A 94 -0.77 -3.22 2.11
C TYR A 94 -1.62 -2.55 1.04
N ASN A 95 -1.80 -3.26 -0.07
CA ASN A 95 -2.60 -2.84 -1.23
C ASN A 95 -4.02 -3.41 -1.23
N GLN A 96 -4.47 -4.01 -0.12
CA GLN A 96 -5.84 -4.48 0.04
C GLN A 96 -6.24 -4.58 1.52
N VAL A 97 -7.48 -4.18 1.80
CA VAL A 97 -8.09 -4.18 3.15
C VAL A 97 -8.14 -5.59 3.76
N THR A 98 -8.45 -6.60 2.94
CA THR A 98 -8.62 -7.98 3.41
C THR A 98 -7.38 -8.58 4.07
N ASP A 99 -6.17 -8.18 3.65
CA ASP A 99 -4.93 -8.70 4.23
C ASP A 99 -4.61 -8.08 5.59
N ILE A 100 -4.98 -6.82 5.81
CA ILE A 100 -4.89 -6.23 7.16
C ILE A 100 -5.98 -6.84 8.05
N GLN A 101 -7.21 -6.99 7.54
CA GLN A 101 -8.33 -7.54 8.30
C GLN A 101 -8.03 -8.94 8.86
N ILE A 102 -7.31 -9.78 8.13
CA ILE A 102 -6.90 -11.11 8.59
C ILE A 102 -6.04 -11.05 9.88
N LEU A 103 -5.27 -9.99 10.09
CA LEU A 103 -4.47 -9.81 11.31
C LEU A 103 -5.35 -9.60 12.54
N HIS A 104 -6.53 -8.99 12.36
CA HIS A 104 -7.57 -8.95 13.38
C HIS A 104 -8.23 -10.33 13.50
N ASP A 105 -8.86 -10.80 12.42
CA ASP A 105 -9.79 -11.94 12.45
C ASP A 105 -9.14 -13.24 12.93
N ARG A 106 -7.86 -13.47 12.58
CA ARG A 106 -7.15 -14.74 12.89
C ARG A 106 -6.09 -14.59 13.97
N GLY A 107 -5.50 -13.41 14.10
CA GLY A 107 -4.37 -13.17 15.00
C GLY A 107 -4.73 -12.37 16.25
N ASN A 108 -5.85 -11.66 16.23
CA ASN A 108 -6.19 -10.63 17.21
C ASN A 108 -4.98 -9.73 17.49
N LEU A 109 -4.28 -9.30 16.44
CA LEU A 109 -3.02 -8.54 16.53
C LEU A 109 -3.23 -7.02 16.44
N ILE A 110 -4.38 -6.63 15.92
CA ILE A 110 -4.85 -5.25 15.72
C ILE A 110 -6.33 -5.17 16.13
N PRO A 111 -6.89 -3.99 16.43
CA PRO A 111 -8.26 -3.87 16.88
C PRO A 111 -9.25 -4.04 15.73
N ALA A 112 -10.51 -4.38 16.04
CA ALA A 112 -11.55 -4.59 15.03
C ALA A 112 -11.82 -3.35 14.17
N ASN A 113 -11.66 -2.16 14.76
CA ASN A 113 -11.89 -0.87 14.14
C ASN A 113 -10.60 -0.22 13.61
N TRP A 114 -9.57 -1.00 13.25
CA TRP A 114 -8.27 -0.48 12.79
C TRP A 114 -8.37 0.51 11.61
N GLN A 115 -9.40 0.42 10.76
CA GLN A 115 -9.64 1.37 9.66
C GLN A 115 -9.97 2.77 10.17
N GLN A 116 -10.36 2.93 11.43
CA GLN A 116 -10.66 4.23 12.05
C GLN A 116 -9.44 4.83 12.78
N CYS A 117 -8.33 4.10 12.86
CA CYS A 117 -7.14 4.55 13.58
C CYS A 117 -6.41 5.70 12.88
N LEU A 118 -6.55 5.83 11.57
CA LEU A 118 -5.98 6.89 10.74
C LEU A 118 -7.04 7.43 9.77
N PRO A 119 -6.88 8.65 9.24
CA PRO A 119 -7.81 9.23 8.29
C PRO A 119 -8.05 8.35 7.04
N ASN A 120 -9.18 8.56 6.36
CA ASN A 120 -9.51 7.91 5.09
C ASN A 120 -9.43 6.37 5.14
N ASN A 121 -10.10 5.76 6.11
CA ASN A 121 -10.07 4.30 6.33
C ASN A 121 -8.64 3.76 6.49
N SER A 122 -7.81 4.51 7.21
CA SER A 122 -6.39 4.24 7.36
C SER A 122 -5.63 4.08 6.04
N SER A 123 -6.03 4.81 5.00
CA SER A 123 -5.40 4.77 3.67
C SER A 123 -4.82 6.14 3.30
N PRO A 124 -3.49 6.34 3.39
CA PRO A 124 -2.86 7.60 3.02
C PRO A 124 -2.86 7.84 1.51
N TYR A 125 -3.04 6.78 0.73
CA TYR A 125 -3.11 6.82 -0.72
C TYR A 125 -4.02 5.70 -1.20
N TYR A 126 -4.39 5.77 -2.47
CA TYR A 126 -5.31 4.87 -3.10
C TYR A 126 -4.97 4.71 -4.58
N SER A 127 -5.67 3.79 -5.22
CA SER A 127 -5.68 3.65 -6.66
C SER A 127 -7.13 3.48 -7.14
N THR A 128 -7.26 3.24 -8.43
CA THR A 128 -8.50 2.86 -9.11
C THR A 128 -8.13 1.83 -10.17
N MET A 129 -9.10 1.27 -10.89
CA MET A 129 -8.79 0.43 -12.03
C MET A 129 -8.45 1.28 -13.26
N ALA A 130 -7.67 0.72 -14.16
CA ALA A 130 -7.32 1.37 -15.41
C ALA A 130 -7.08 0.31 -16.48
N PHE A 131 -7.27 0.73 -17.73
CA PHE A 131 -7.10 -0.09 -18.91
C PHE A 131 -5.77 0.29 -19.56
N LEU A 132 -4.89 -0.68 -19.71
CA LEU A 132 -3.73 -0.59 -20.57
C LEU A 132 -4.09 -1.21 -21.92
N VAL A 133 -4.27 -0.36 -22.93
CA VAL A 133 -4.58 -0.79 -24.30
C VAL A 133 -3.35 -0.67 -25.18
N ARG A 134 -3.33 -1.41 -26.29
CA ARG A 134 -2.27 -1.33 -27.29
C ARG A 134 -2.24 0.06 -27.94
N LYS A 135 -1.10 0.40 -28.54
CA LYS A 135 -0.89 1.62 -29.32
C LYS A 135 -2.08 1.94 -30.22
N ASP A 136 -2.46 3.21 -30.24
CA ASP A 136 -3.56 3.79 -31.01
C ASP A 136 -4.97 3.30 -30.62
N ASN A 137 -5.10 2.49 -29.56
CA ASN A 137 -6.37 1.96 -29.05
C ASN A 137 -7.28 1.41 -30.18
N PRO A 138 -6.86 0.33 -30.87
CA PRO A 138 -7.53 -0.15 -32.08
C PRO A 138 -8.97 -0.65 -31.84
N LYS A 139 -9.32 -0.91 -30.58
CA LYS A 139 -10.66 -1.33 -30.17
C LYS A 139 -11.54 -0.18 -29.67
N HIS A 140 -11.01 1.05 -29.61
CA HIS A 140 -11.71 2.23 -29.10
C HIS A 140 -12.30 2.01 -27.70
N ILE A 141 -11.53 1.40 -26.80
CA ILE A 141 -11.94 1.10 -25.43
C ILE A 141 -11.82 2.37 -24.59
N HIS A 142 -12.90 2.81 -23.95
CA HIS A 142 -12.90 3.99 -23.07
C HIS A 142 -13.63 3.76 -21.75
N THR A 143 -14.54 2.79 -21.72
CA THR A 143 -15.46 2.55 -20.61
C THR A 143 -15.62 1.06 -20.35
N TRP A 144 -16.20 0.71 -19.20
CA TRP A 144 -16.57 -0.66 -18.86
C TRP A 144 -17.52 -1.31 -19.88
N ASN A 145 -18.34 -0.52 -20.60
CA ASN A 145 -19.25 -1.03 -21.63
C ASN A 145 -18.51 -1.49 -22.90
N ASP A 146 -17.34 -0.92 -23.19
CA ASP A 146 -16.55 -1.36 -24.33
C ASP A 146 -15.97 -2.76 -24.10
N LEU A 147 -15.77 -3.13 -22.83
CA LEU A 147 -15.18 -4.41 -22.41
C LEU A 147 -16.13 -5.60 -22.57
N VAL A 148 -17.43 -5.36 -22.76
CA VAL A 148 -18.44 -6.41 -23.01
C VAL A 148 -18.72 -6.63 -24.49
N ARG A 149 -18.01 -5.95 -25.39
CA ARG A 149 -18.12 -6.18 -26.83
C ARG A 149 -17.55 -7.54 -27.23
N ASN A 150 -18.20 -8.23 -28.17
CA ASN A 150 -17.77 -9.57 -28.59
C ASN A 150 -16.37 -9.63 -29.22
N ASP A 151 -15.91 -8.51 -29.77
CA ASP A 151 -14.63 -8.41 -30.46
C ASP A 151 -13.47 -8.01 -29.55
N VAL A 152 -13.71 -7.82 -28.24
CA VAL A 152 -12.73 -7.39 -27.25
C VAL A 152 -12.33 -8.56 -26.35
N LYS A 153 -11.02 -8.73 -26.15
CA LYS A 153 -10.44 -9.74 -25.25
C LYS A 153 -9.70 -9.08 -24.09
N LEU A 154 -10.04 -9.53 -22.89
CA LEU A 154 -9.59 -8.96 -21.63
C LEU A 154 -8.48 -9.80 -21.00
N ILE A 155 -7.56 -9.12 -20.35
CA ILE A 155 -6.58 -9.72 -19.45
C ILE A 155 -6.71 -9.05 -18.09
N PHE A 156 -6.99 -9.83 -17.06
CA PHE A 156 -6.85 -9.43 -15.65
C PHE A 156 -6.75 -10.71 -14.79
N PRO A 157 -6.15 -10.65 -13.60
CA PRO A 157 -5.92 -11.86 -12.82
C PRO A 157 -7.20 -12.41 -12.17
N ASN A 158 -7.18 -13.70 -11.83
CA ASN A 158 -8.31 -14.40 -11.23
C ASN A 158 -8.76 -13.75 -9.90
N PRO A 159 -10.04 -13.33 -9.77
CA PRO A 159 -10.55 -12.72 -8.54
C PRO A 159 -10.53 -13.63 -7.30
N LYS A 160 -10.48 -14.96 -7.49
CA LYS A 160 -10.36 -15.90 -6.38
C LYS A 160 -8.99 -15.80 -5.70
N THR A 161 -7.93 -15.54 -6.46
CA THR A 161 -6.55 -15.58 -6.00
C THR A 161 -5.89 -14.21 -5.89
N SER A 162 -6.42 -13.18 -6.55
CA SER A 162 -5.77 -11.86 -6.63
C SER A 162 -6.69 -10.72 -6.20
N GLY A 163 -6.18 -9.83 -5.35
CA GLY A 163 -6.84 -8.56 -4.98
C GLY A 163 -7.14 -7.68 -6.20
N ASN A 164 -6.19 -7.59 -7.14
CA ASN A 164 -6.38 -6.90 -8.41
C ASN A 164 -7.58 -7.47 -9.19
N GLY A 165 -7.71 -8.80 -9.25
CA GLY A 165 -8.87 -9.45 -9.86
C GLY A 165 -10.19 -9.11 -9.16
N ARG A 166 -10.19 -9.06 -7.82
CA ARG A 166 -11.37 -8.66 -7.03
C ARG A 166 -11.78 -7.23 -7.31
N TYR A 167 -10.84 -6.28 -7.27
CA TYR A 167 -11.12 -4.89 -7.59
C TYR A 167 -11.56 -4.71 -9.05
N THR A 168 -10.94 -5.40 -10.01
CA THR A 168 -11.38 -5.40 -11.42
C THR A 168 -12.84 -5.85 -11.56
N TYR A 169 -13.19 -6.98 -10.92
CA TYR A 169 -14.55 -7.52 -10.94
C TYR A 169 -15.57 -6.56 -10.31
N LEU A 170 -15.25 -6.00 -9.14
CA LEU A 170 -16.15 -5.09 -8.42
C LEU A 170 -16.26 -3.72 -9.10
N ALA A 171 -15.19 -3.26 -9.74
CA ALA A 171 -15.20 -2.06 -10.55
C ALA A 171 -16.18 -2.18 -11.73
N ALA A 172 -16.07 -3.27 -12.50
CA ALA A 172 -16.99 -3.56 -13.60
C ALA A 172 -18.44 -3.66 -13.11
N TRP A 173 -18.69 -4.47 -12.07
CA TRP A 173 -20.02 -4.65 -11.51
C TRP A 173 -20.62 -3.32 -11.04
N GLY A 174 -19.86 -2.55 -10.27
CA GLY A 174 -20.28 -1.27 -9.71
C GLY A 174 -20.54 -0.21 -10.77
N ALA A 175 -19.75 -0.20 -11.84
CA ALA A 175 -19.98 0.67 -12.99
C ALA A 175 -21.27 0.30 -13.73
N PHE A 176 -21.52 -0.98 -14.00
CA PHE A 176 -22.77 -1.44 -14.63
C PHE A 176 -23.99 -1.14 -13.75
N GLN A 177 -23.85 -1.29 -12.43
CA GLN A 177 -24.89 -0.98 -11.46
C GLN A 177 -25.23 0.51 -11.43
N GLN A 178 -24.25 1.42 -11.51
CA GLN A 178 -24.55 2.86 -11.59
C GLN A 178 -25.27 3.25 -12.88
N GLN A 179 -25.03 2.54 -13.98
CA GLN A 179 -25.68 2.81 -15.27
C GLN A 179 -27.11 2.25 -15.34
N THR A 180 -27.36 1.12 -14.69
CA THR A 180 -28.64 0.38 -14.76
C THR A 180 -29.16 -0.07 -13.38
N PRO A 181 -29.35 0.87 -12.42
CA PRO A 181 -29.54 0.54 -11.00
C PRO A 181 -30.81 -0.26 -10.68
N GLN A 182 -31.77 -0.33 -11.61
CA GLN A 182 -33.04 -1.02 -11.44
C GLN A 182 -33.13 -2.33 -12.25
N GLU A 183 -32.03 -2.80 -12.84
CA GLU A 183 -32.00 -3.95 -13.75
C GLU A 183 -30.98 -5.02 -13.30
N PRO A 184 -31.19 -5.72 -12.16
CA PRO A 184 -30.21 -6.68 -11.63
C PRO A 184 -29.86 -7.81 -12.61
N GLU A 185 -30.84 -8.28 -13.39
CA GLU A 185 -30.60 -9.31 -14.43
C GLU A 185 -29.70 -8.81 -15.56
N LYS A 186 -29.83 -7.53 -15.93
CA LYS A 186 -28.97 -6.93 -16.96
C LYS A 186 -27.54 -6.75 -16.47
N ILE A 187 -27.35 -6.36 -15.20
CA ILE A 187 -26.02 -6.31 -14.58
C ILE A 187 -25.40 -7.71 -14.60
N ARG A 188 -26.17 -8.76 -14.26
CA ARG A 188 -25.71 -10.14 -14.33
C ARG A 188 -25.27 -10.54 -15.75
N GLN A 189 -26.07 -10.20 -16.78
CA GLN A 189 -25.74 -10.48 -18.18
C GLN A 189 -24.48 -9.74 -18.66
N LEU A 190 -24.32 -8.46 -18.28
CA LEU A 190 -23.12 -7.68 -18.59
C LEU A 190 -21.88 -8.28 -17.93
N MET A 191 -21.99 -8.70 -16.67
CA MET A 191 -20.89 -9.37 -15.96
C MET A 191 -20.57 -10.75 -16.54
N GLN A 192 -21.58 -11.51 -16.97
CA GLN A 192 -21.36 -12.77 -17.69
C GLN A 192 -20.57 -12.52 -18.99
N ARG A 193 -20.98 -11.53 -19.79
CA ARG A 193 -20.29 -11.16 -21.03
C ARG A 193 -18.87 -10.66 -20.78
N PHE A 194 -18.68 -9.83 -19.74
CA PHE A 194 -17.37 -9.34 -19.31
C PHE A 194 -16.43 -10.51 -18.99
N LEU A 195 -16.90 -11.48 -18.20
CA LEU A 195 -16.10 -12.66 -17.84
C LEU A 195 -15.84 -13.60 -19.04
N GLN A 196 -16.79 -13.74 -19.96
CA GLN A 196 -16.60 -14.50 -21.21
C GLN A 196 -15.56 -13.87 -22.14
N ASN A 197 -15.33 -12.56 -22.04
CA ASN A 197 -14.30 -11.88 -22.81
C ASN A 197 -12.89 -12.03 -22.23
N VAL A 198 -12.74 -12.61 -21.03
CA VAL A 198 -11.43 -12.87 -20.43
C VAL A 198 -10.72 -13.99 -21.21
N ALA A 199 -9.54 -13.68 -21.75
CA ALA A 199 -8.76 -14.62 -22.53
C ALA A 199 -8.01 -15.64 -21.64
N VAL A 200 -7.50 -15.17 -20.49
CA VAL A 200 -6.73 -15.99 -19.55
C VAL A 200 -6.97 -15.49 -18.12
N PHE A 201 -7.31 -16.40 -17.21
CA PHE A 201 -7.39 -16.12 -15.76
C PHE A 201 -6.06 -16.42 -15.09
N ASP A 202 -5.08 -15.53 -15.26
CA ASP A 202 -3.79 -15.64 -14.58
C ASP A 202 -3.93 -15.57 -13.05
N THR A 203 -3.09 -16.28 -12.30
CA THR A 203 -3.20 -16.34 -10.83
C THR A 203 -3.02 -14.98 -10.15
N GLY A 204 -2.29 -14.05 -10.76
CA GLY A 204 -1.99 -12.73 -10.18
C GLY A 204 -1.50 -11.71 -11.22
N GLY A 205 -1.40 -10.45 -10.81
CA GLY A 205 -1.13 -9.31 -11.72
C GLY A 205 0.11 -9.48 -12.59
N ARG A 206 1.22 -10.00 -12.05
CA ARG A 206 2.44 -10.28 -12.83
C ARG A 206 2.19 -11.28 -13.97
N GLY A 207 1.41 -12.33 -13.72
CA GLY A 207 1.03 -13.29 -14.75
C GLY A 207 0.19 -12.63 -15.85
N ALA A 208 -0.78 -11.81 -15.46
CA ALA A 208 -1.59 -11.02 -16.38
C ALA A 208 -0.73 -10.06 -17.24
N THR A 209 0.25 -9.39 -16.64
CA THR A 209 1.22 -8.57 -17.38
C THR A 209 2.02 -9.40 -18.39
N THR A 210 2.56 -10.56 -17.99
CA THR A 210 3.28 -11.46 -18.91
C THR A 210 2.38 -11.91 -20.06
N SER A 211 1.13 -12.30 -19.79
CA SER A 211 0.17 -12.68 -20.83
C SER A 211 -0.10 -11.55 -21.84
N PHE A 212 -0.30 -10.32 -21.36
CA PHE A 212 -0.63 -9.19 -22.22
C PHE A 212 0.58 -8.64 -23.00
N ILE A 213 1.70 -8.43 -22.30
CA ILE A 213 2.89 -7.77 -22.83
C ILE A 213 3.78 -8.76 -23.59
N GLU A 214 4.21 -9.83 -22.92
CA GLU A 214 5.24 -10.73 -23.46
C GLU A 214 4.63 -11.76 -24.43
N ARG A 215 3.42 -12.25 -24.14
CA ARG A 215 2.72 -13.23 -24.99
C ARG A 215 1.78 -12.60 -26.01
N GLY A 216 1.56 -11.28 -25.93
CA GLY A 216 0.71 -10.55 -26.87
C GLY A 216 -0.76 -10.97 -26.85
N ILE A 217 -1.26 -11.53 -25.74
CA ILE A 217 -2.64 -12.01 -25.61
C ILE A 217 -3.56 -10.85 -25.22
N GLY A 218 -4.77 -10.80 -25.80
CA GLY A 218 -5.81 -9.85 -25.43
C GLY A 218 -5.63 -8.45 -26.04
N ASP A 219 -6.68 -7.64 -25.96
CA ASP A 219 -6.73 -6.27 -26.47
C ASP A 219 -6.48 -5.24 -25.37
N VAL A 220 -6.79 -5.59 -24.13
CA VAL A 220 -6.70 -4.72 -22.95
C VAL A 220 -6.27 -5.50 -21.71
N LEU A 221 -5.31 -4.96 -20.98
CA LEU A 221 -4.98 -5.36 -19.61
C LEU A 221 -5.69 -4.43 -18.63
N ILE A 222 -6.40 -5.00 -17.66
CA ILE A 222 -7.02 -4.25 -16.56
C ILE A 222 -6.19 -4.49 -15.31
N SER A 223 -5.76 -3.40 -14.69
CA SER A 223 -4.98 -3.43 -13.45
C SER A 223 -5.18 -2.13 -12.66
N PHE A 224 -4.60 -2.02 -11.47
CA PHE A 224 -4.54 -0.76 -10.74
C PHE A 224 -3.89 0.33 -11.62
N GLU A 225 -4.40 1.56 -11.53
CA GLU A 225 -3.87 2.72 -12.26
C GLU A 225 -2.36 2.90 -12.05
N SER A 226 -1.88 2.66 -10.83
CA SER A 226 -0.44 2.72 -10.53
C SER A 226 0.34 1.66 -11.29
N GLU A 227 -0.18 0.43 -11.36
CA GLU A 227 0.46 -0.70 -12.05
C GLU A 227 0.48 -0.50 -13.56
N VAL A 228 -0.63 -0.07 -14.19
CA VAL A 228 -0.62 0.15 -15.66
C VAL A 228 0.34 1.27 -16.07
N ASN A 229 0.47 2.33 -15.25
CA ASN A 229 1.44 3.39 -15.49
C ASN A 229 2.88 2.89 -15.33
N ASN A 230 3.15 2.05 -14.34
CA ASN A 230 4.46 1.41 -14.16
C ASN A 230 4.80 0.48 -15.32
N ILE A 231 3.85 -0.36 -15.76
CA ILE A 231 4.02 -1.24 -16.92
C ILE A 231 4.30 -0.40 -18.18
N ARG A 232 3.51 0.64 -18.43
CA ARG A 232 3.70 1.53 -19.58
C ARG A 232 5.09 2.17 -19.58
N LYS A 233 5.55 2.66 -18.43
CA LYS A 233 6.90 3.23 -18.27
C LYS A 233 8.01 2.20 -18.53
N GLN A 234 7.81 0.95 -18.12
CA GLN A 234 8.80 -0.11 -18.27
C GLN A 234 8.89 -0.68 -19.69
N TYR A 235 7.76 -0.81 -20.38
CA TYR A 235 7.65 -1.55 -21.66
C TYR A 235 7.43 -0.64 -22.89
N GLY A 236 7.47 0.68 -22.72
CA GLY A 236 7.43 1.67 -23.80
C GLY A 236 6.13 2.47 -23.80
N GLU A 237 6.26 3.77 -23.52
CA GLU A 237 5.13 4.69 -23.38
C GLU A 237 4.38 4.94 -24.70
N GLU A 238 5.06 4.72 -25.82
CA GLU A 238 4.57 4.84 -27.20
C GLU A 238 3.83 3.58 -27.67
N ASN A 239 4.02 2.45 -26.99
CA ASN A 239 3.43 1.16 -27.37
C ASN A 239 2.06 0.92 -26.71
N TYR A 240 1.73 1.70 -25.68
CA TYR A 240 0.53 1.52 -24.89
C TYR A 240 -0.11 2.85 -24.52
N GLN A 241 -1.44 2.82 -24.37
CA GLN A 241 -2.21 3.93 -23.84
C GLN A 241 -2.88 3.50 -22.54
N VAL A 242 -2.85 4.37 -21.53
CA VAL A 242 -3.56 4.18 -20.26
C VAL A 242 -4.88 4.93 -20.33
N ILE A 243 -5.95 4.25 -19.97
CA ILE A 243 -7.31 4.78 -19.99
C ILE A 243 -7.93 4.53 -18.63
N VAL A 244 -8.34 5.60 -17.97
CA VAL A 244 -9.07 5.55 -16.70
C VAL A 244 -10.55 5.76 -17.01
N PRO A 245 -11.44 4.80 -16.69
CA PRO A 245 -12.85 4.95 -16.97
C PRO A 245 -13.47 6.09 -16.13
N PRO A 246 -14.55 6.74 -16.61
CA PRO A 246 -15.15 7.90 -15.95
C PRO A 246 -15.85 7.58 -14.63
N VAL A 247 -16.21 6.31 -14.41
CA VAL A 247 -16.79 5.79 -13.16
C VAL A 247 -16.03 4.53 -12.78
N ASP A 248 -15.56 4.46 -11.54
CA ASP A 248 -14.70 3.37 -11.10
C ASP A 248 -14.71 3.20 -9.57
N ILE A 249 -14.11 2.10 -9.07
CA ILE A 249 -13.99 1.81 -7.66
C ILE A 249 -12.79 2.51 -7.03
N LEU A 250 -12.97 3.06 -5.83
CA LEU A 250 -11.87 3.50 -4.98
C LEU A 250 -11.16 2.26 -4.40
N ALA A 251 -9.93 1.99 -4.85
CA ALA A 251 -9.09 0.94 -4.30
C ALA A 251 -8.20 1.50 -3.18
N GLU A 252 -8.59 1.25 -1.94
CA GLU A 252 -7.87 1.67 -0.73
C GLU A 252 -6.56 0.88 -0.53
N PHE A 253 -5.48 1.59 -0.21
CA PHE A 253 -4.16 1.00 0.08
C PHE A 253 -3.84 1.26 1.56
N PRO A 254 -4.37 0.42 2.45
CA PRO A 254 -4.42 0.73 3.87
C PRO A 254 -3.10 0.46 4.59
N VAL A 255 -2.95 1.14 5.73
CA VAL A 255 -1.82 1.01 6.64
C VAL A 255 -2.32 0.89 8.08
N THR A 256 -1.60 0.15 8.92
CA THR A 256 -1.85 0.15 10.37
C THR A 256 -0.60 -0.27 11.13
N TRP A 257 -0.53 0.07 12.41
CA TRP A 257 0.48 -0.46 13.32
C TRP A 257 -0.06 -1.73 13.99
N VAL A 258 0.82 -2.67 14.30
CA VAL A 258 0.46 -3.95 14.91
C VAL A 258 0.60 -3.85 16.41
N ASP A 259 -0.50 -3.54 17.13
CA ASP A 259 -0.54 -3.24 18.57
C ASP A 259 0.34 -4.17 19.42
N LYS A 260 0.15 -5.49 19.27
CA LYS A 260 0.93 -6.47 20.03
C LYS A 260 2.43 -6.42 19.77
N ASN A 261 2.84 -6.10 18.54
CA ASN A 261 4.25 -6.05 18.17
C ASN A 261 4.88 -4.73 18.61
N VAL A 262 4.20 -3.60 18.39
CA VAL A 262 4.74 -2.28 18.78
C VAL A 262 4.88 -2.14 20.29
N GLN A 263 3.95 -2.71 21.06
CA GLN A 263 4.06 -2.79 22.52
C GLN A 263 5.27 -3.63 22.96
N LYS A 264 5.47 -4.78 22.31
CA LYS A 264 6.56 -5.71 22.62
C LYS A 264 7.94 -5.15 22.24
N ASN A 265 8.01 -4.41 21.13
CA ASN A 265 9.25 -3.85 20.61
C ASN A 265 9.56 -2.46 21.19
N GLY A 266 8.61 -1.81 21.87
CA GLY A 266 8.77 -0.44 22.38
C GLY A 266 8.79 0.62 21.27
N THR A 267 8.15 0.34 20.12
CA THR A 267 8.20 1.15 18.89
C THR A 267 6.92 1.95 18.64
N GLU A 268 5.93 1.90 19.54
CA GLU A 268 4.58 2.47 19.33
C GLU A 268 4.60 3.95 18.90
N THR A 269 5.39 4.78 19.58
CA THR A 269 5.51 6.21 19.23
C THR A 269 6.07 6.39 17.82
N ALA A 270 7.12 5.65 17.47
CA ALA A 270 7.74 5.71 16.15
C ALA A 270 6.80 5.18 15.05
N ALA A 271 6.08 4.09 15.33
CA ALA A 271 5.11 3.49 14.41
C ALA A 271 3.94 4.43 14.09
N LYS A 272 3.35 5.03 15.12
CA LYS A 272 2.27 6.02 14.95
C LYS A 272 2.78 7.24 14.20
N ALA A 273 3.95 7.77 14.55
CA ALA A 273 4.52 8.93 13.85
C ALA A 273 4.83 8.63 12.38
N TYR A 274 5.41 7.46 12.08
CA TYR A 274 5.73 7.03 10.73
C TYR A 274 4.47 6.90 9.86
N LEU A 275 3.41 6.28 10.38
CA LEU A 275 2.18 6.14 9.63
C LEU A 275 1.44 7.48 9.46
N ASN A 276 1.51 8.40 10.42
CA ASN A 276 1.01 9.77 10.25
C ASN A 276 1.84 10.57 9.22
N TYR A 277 3.16 10.37 9.18
CA TYR A 277 4.02 11.01 8.18
C TYR A 277 3.58 10.71 6.74
N LEU A 278 3.04 9.52 6.47
CA LEU A 278 2.52 9.17 5.13
C LEU A 278 1.41 10.11 4.64
N TYR A 279 0.74 10.82 5.54
CA TYR A 279 -0.31 11.81 5.25
C TYR A 279 0.23 13.23 5.08
N SER A 280 1.53 13.46 5.34
CA SER A 280 2.14 14.79 5.22
C SER A 280 2.33 15.19 3.74
N PRO A 281 2.27 16.49 3.40
CA PRO A 281 2.47 16.94 2.02
C PRO A 281 3.77 16.44 1.37
N PRO A 282 4.94 16.42 2.05
CA PRO A 282 6.17 15.85 1.48
C PRO A 282 6.04 14.36 1.14
N ALA A 283 5.45 13.56 2.02
CA ALA A 283 5.24 12.14 1.77
C ALA A 283 4.24 11.91 0.62
N GLN A 284 3.14 12.67 0.61
CA GLN A 284 2.10 12.60 -0.43
C GLN A 284 2.68 12.96 -1.81
N GLN A 285 3.60 13.92 -1.89
CA GLN A 285 4.32 14.26 -3.12
C GLN A 285 5.20 13.09 -3.61
N ILE A 286 5.92 12.43 -2.70
CA ILE A 286 6.72 11.23 -3.03
C ILE A 286 5.78 10.12 -3.53
N ILE A 287 4.71 9.82 -2.80
CA ILE A 287 3.74 8.77 -3.15
C ILE A 287 3.13 9.02 -4.54
N ALA A 288 2.76 10.26 -4.88
CA ALA A 288 2.25 10.61 -6.20
C ALA A 288 3.25 10.37 -7.34
N ASN A 289 4.56 10.52 -7.08
CA ASN A 289 5.61 10.22 -8.07
C ASN A 289 5.71 8.72 -8.40
N PHE A 290 5.18 7.85 -7.53
CA PHE A 290 5.06 6.41 -7.75
C PHE A 290 3.72 5.98 -8.38
N ASN A 291 3.01 6.92 -9.02
CA ASN A 291 1.75 6.69 -9.74
C ASN A 291 0.56 6.30 -8.85
N TYR A 292 0.61 6.60 -7.55
CA TYR A 292 -0.54 6.47 -6.66
C TYR A 292 -1.32 7.78 -6.59
N ARG A 293 -2.65 7.68 -6.43
CA ARG A 293 -3.47 8.83 -6.08
C ARG A 293 -3.35 9.08 -4.58
N VAL A 294 -3.26 10.34 -4.22
CA VAL A 294 -3.06 10.77 -2.84
C VAL A 294 -4.25 11.59 -2.34
N ILE A 295 -4.36 11.76 -1.03
CA ILE A 295 -5.50 12.46 -0.40
C ILE A 295 -5.27 13.97 -0.32
N ASP A 296 -4.01 14.40 -0.40
CA ASP A 296 -3.63 15.81 -0.47
C ASP A 296 -4.13 16.41 -1.79
N LYS A 297 -5.05 17.37 -1.66
CA LYS A 297 -5.72 17.99 -2.80
C LYS A 297 -4.77 18.84 -3.64
N ASP A 298 -3.80 19.50 -3.01
CA ASP A 298 -2.87 20.38 -3.71
C ASP A 298 -1.88 19.53 -4.51
N VAL A 299 -1.39 18.43 -3.92
CA VAL A 299 -0.58 17.44 -4.65
C VAL A 299 -1.38 16.85 -5.81
N MET A 300 -2.64 16.44 -5.61
CA MET A 300 -3.45 15.88 -6.72
C MET A 300 -3.76 16.91 -7.81
N ASN A 301 -4.03 18.17 -7.44
CA ASN A 301 -4.27 19.25 -8.39
C ASN A 301 -3.04 19.50 -9.28
N ALA A 302 -1.83 19.40 -8.73
CA ALA A 302 -0.59 19.52 -9.49
C ALA A 302 -0.35 18.34 -10.46
N GLN A 303 -1.08 17.23 -10.32
CA GLN A 303 -0.88 15.99 -11.08
C GLN A 303 -2.06 15.64 -12.01
N GLN A 304 -2.95 16.59 -12.30
CA GLN A 304 -4.16 16.37 -13.12
C GLN A 304 -3.86 15.84 -14.53
N THR A 305 -2.68 16.13 -15.08
CA THR A 305 -2.25 15.60 -16.39
C THR A 305 -1.87 14.12 -16.34
N ARG A 306 -1.45 13.62 -15.17
CA ARG A 306 -1.07 12.22 -14.94
C ARG A 306 -2.23 11.38 -14.42
N PHE A 307 -3.14 11.99 -13.66
CA PHE A 307 -4.30 11.34 -13.07
C PHE A 307 -5.59 11.95 -13.62
N PRO A 308 -6.17 11.36 -14.68
CA PRO A 308 -7.44 11.82 -15.23
C PRO A 308 -8.55 11.86 -14.16
N ALA A 309 -9.50 12.79 -14.32
CA ALA A 309 -10.68 12.84 -13.46
C ALA A 309 -11.53 11.57 -13.63
N THR A 310 -11.97 11.00 -12.52
CA THR A 310 -12.88 9.85 -12.49
C THR A 310 -13.78 9.94 -11.26
N LYS A 311 -15.03 9.51 -11.40
CA LYS A 311 -15.97 9.41 -10.29
C LYS A 311 -15.75 8.07 -9.58
N LEU A 312 -15.17 8.14 -8.39
CA LEU A 312 -14.90 6.96 -7.57
C LEU A 312 -16.06 6.63 -6.66
N PHE A 313 -16.49 5.37 -6.67
CA PHE A 313 -17.41 4.82 -5.67
C PHE A 313 -16.68 3.97 -4.66
N ARG A 314 -17.20 3.93 -3.42
CA ARG A 314 -16.63 3.08 -2.37
C ARG A 314 -17.26 1.69 -2.42
N LEU A 315 -16.50 0.69 -2.01
CA LEU A 315 -17.00 -0.67 -1.89
C LEU A 315 -18.17 -0.73 -0.91
N GLU A 316 -18.06 -0.02 0.20
CA GLU A 316 -19.05 -0.07 1.28
C GLU A 316 -20.41 0.48 0.86
N GLU A 317 -20.40 1.51 0.01
CA GLU A 317 -21.60 2.18 -0.50
C GLU A 317 -22.38 1.29 -1.49
N GLN A 318 -21.68 0.45 -2.25
CA GLN A 318 -22.29 -0.37 -3.30
C GLN A 318 -22.52 -1.83 -2.91
N PHE A 319 -21.61 -2.39 -2.10
CA PHE A 319 -21.56 -3.82 -1.80
C PHE A 319 -21.58 -4.14 -0.29
N GLY A 320 -21.60 -3.12 0.57
CA GLY A 320 -21.68 -3.27 2.01
C GLY A 320 -20.33 -3.39 2.70
N SER A 321 -19.72 -4.58 2.73
CA SER A 321 -18.44 -4.78 3.43
C SER A 321 -17.62 -5.88 2.79
N TRP A 322 -16.30 -5.86 3.01
CA TRP A 322 -15.41 -6.92 2.51
C TRP A 322 -15.85 -8.34 2.90
N PRO A 323 -16.24 -8.64 4.15
CA PRO A 323 -16.76 -9.96 4.51
C PRO A 323 -18.01 -10.37 3.70
N GLN A 324 -18.95 -9.43 3.49
CA GLN A 324 -20.14 -9.67 2.69
C GLN A 324 -19.79 -9.90 1.22
N VAL A 325 -18.92 -9.08 0.65
CA VAL A 325 -18.42 -9.21 -0.73
C VAL A 325 -17.74 -10.55 -0.94
N MET A 326 -16.84 -10.95 -0.04
CA MET A 326 -16.18 -12.25 -0.09
C MET A 326 -17.21 -13.38 -0.06
N LYS A 327 -18.19 -13.32 0.85
CA LYS A 327 -19.24 -14.33 0.97
C LYS A 327 -20.13 -14.43 -0.28
N ILE A 328 -20.58 -13.30 -0.81
CA ILE A 328 -21.55 -13.24 -1.91
C ILE A 328 -20.87 -13.56 -3.24
N HIS A 329 -19.74 -12.91 -3.55
CA HIS A 329 -19.14 -12.96 -4.88
C HIS A 329 -18.04 -14.02 -5.00
N PHE A 330 -17.17 -14.16 -4.01
CA PHE A 330 -15.87 -14.81 -4.21
C PHE A 330 -15.67 -16.14 -3.48
N ASN A 331 -16.45 -16.46 -2.44
CA ASN A 331 -16.38 -17.78 -1.81
C ASN A 331 -16.88 -18.87 -2.78
N THR A 332 -16.57 -20.13 -2.47
CA THR A 332 -17.03 -21.28 -3.27
C THR A 332 -18.55 -21.27 -3.40
N GLY A 333 -19.05 -21.39 -4.63
CA GLY A 333 -20.47 -21.31 -4.96
C GLY A 333 -21.04 -19.89 -5.03
N GLY A 334 -20.21 -18.87 -4.82
CA GLY A 334 -20.58 -17.46 -4.93
C GLY A 334 -20.86 -17.03 -6.38
N THR A 335 -21.28 -15.77 -6.54
CA THR A 335 -21.73 -15.23 -7.82
C THR A 335 -20.72 -15.39 -8.95
N LEU A 336 -19.41 -15.24 -8.68
CA LEU A 336 -18.38 -15.44 -9.70
C LEU A 336 -18.40 -16.86 -10.27
N ASP A 337 -18.52 -17.88 -9.41
CA ASP A 337 -18.56 -19.28 -9.86
C ASP A 337 -19.80 -19.54 -10.70
N GLN A 338 -20.94 -18.99 -10.29
CA GLN A 338 -22.20 -19.12 -11.02
C GLN A 338 -22.10 -18.50 -12.42
N LEU A 339 -21.57 -17.28 -12.52
CA LEU A 339 -21.39 -16.58 -13.80
C LEU A 339 -20.45 -17.33 -14.75
N LEU A 340 -19.34 -17.86 -14.22
CA LEU A 340 -18.39 -18.65 -15.01
C LEU A 340 -19.04 -19.94 -15.53
N MET A 341 -19.80 -20.66 -14.68
CA MET A 341 -20.53 -21.86 -15.09
C MET A 341 -21.62 -21.57 -16.15
N GLU A 342 -22.34 -20.46 -16.00
CA GLU A 342 -23.36 -20.02 -16.96
C GLU A 342 -22.74 -19.65 -18.31
N GLY A 343 -21.53 -19.09 -18.33
CA GLY A 343 -20.84 -18.67 -19.54
C GLY A 343 -20.27 -19.82 -20.39
N HIS A 344 -20.23 -21.05 -19.86
CA HIS A 344 -19.80 -22.26 -20.57
C HIS A 344 -20.94 -23.03 -21.24
N LYS A 345 -22.19 -22.57 -21.10
CA LYS A 345 -23.35 -23.06 -21.85
C LYS A 345 -23.55 -22.20 -23.10
#